data_AF-A0A524JGI3-F1
#
_entry.id   AF-A0A524JGI3-F1
#
_cell.length_a   1.000
_cell.length_b   1.000
_cell.length_c   1.000
_cell.angle_alpha   90.00
_cell.angle_beta   90.00
_cell.angle_gamma   90.00
#
_symmetry.space_group_name_H-M   'P 1'
#
loop_
_entity.id
_entity.type
_entity.pdbx_description
1 polymer ?
#
loop_
_entity_poly.entity_id
_entity_poly.type
_entity_poly.pdbx_seq_one_letter_code
_entity_poly.pdbx_strand_id
1 'polypeptide(L)'
;MTVNFPDGSSQQQLIEPTGLDGKSRARFIWANQVPTDTSLFSLTLTLELDKANEPFLPEPLPVAVTIPVNVLPDTYRSPPEPDAQWAITQTTGFRVHYITGTKAERDLDYILTEAQHAYTTITQFFGEYAETVDIYILDRVIGQGGYASSDWVAISYPDRTYSPIDIGSLLRHELTHRLDAAIGCDNAPALLREGLAVFLAGGHYREESLVSKASVVLANGYMIPISSLLSDFYVNQHEVAYLEAAAFVAYIEESFGREGIETVCKSASKTQGTDQVKMNAAIRAVANTDFDRFVSQYRAWLNAQSLTGDDFELFEYELQLMDLMR
;
A
#
# COMPACT_ATOMS: atom_id res chain seq x y z
N MET A 1 22.78 10.18 -3.87
CA MET A 1 22.74 10.96 -2.61
C MET A 1 23.29 10.10 -1.49
N THR A 2 24.27 10.60 -0.74
CA THR A 2 24.82 9.92 0.42
C THR A 2 24.62 10.79 1.65
N VAL A 3 24.09 10.23 2.74
CA VAL A 3 23.97 10.89 4.05
C VAL A 3 24.91 10.20 5.01
N ASN A 4 25.82 10.97 5.62
CA ASN A 4 26.75 10.48 6.62
C ASN A 4 26.31 10.90 8.02
N PHE A 5 26.32 9.94 8.96
CA PHE A 5 25.90 10.11 10.34
C PHE A 5 27.10 10.23 11.30
N PRO A 6 26.90 10.78 12.51
CA PRO A 6 27.98 11.00 13.48
C PRO A 6 28.63 9.73 14.00
N ASP A 7 27.88 8.62 14.01
CA ASP A 7 28.37 7.29 14.38
C ASP A 7 29.27 6.65 13.31
N GLY A 8 29.53 7.36 12.21
CA GLY A 8 30.31 6.89 11.07
C GLY A 8 29.52 6.03 10.09
N SER A 9 28.23 5.78 10.34
CA SER A 9 27.36 5.11 9.38
C SER A 9 27.04 6.04 8.21
N SER A 10 26.73 5.44 7.06
CA SER A 10 26.26 6.19 5.89
C SER A 10 25.10 5.47 5.24
N GLN A 11 24.18 6.26 4.68
CA GLN A 11 23.05 5.78 3.90
C GLN A 11 23.17 6.34 2.49
N GLN A 12 23.05 5.48 1.49
CA GLN A 12 23.12 5.86 0.09
C GLN A 12 21.77 5.64 -0.58
N GLN A 13 21.38 6.60 -1.39
CA GLN A 13 20.18 6.53 -2.21
C GLN A 13 20.46 7.02 -3.62
N LEU A 14 20.11 6.18 -4.58
CA LEU A 14 20.17 6.52 -6.00
C LEU A 14 19.02 7.49 -6.34
N ILE A 15 19.34 8.50 -7.15
CA ILE A 15 18.35 9.44 -7.68
C ILE A 15 18.14 9.05 -9.13
N GLU A 16 16.98 8.48 -9.44
CA GLU A 16 16.62 8.07 -10.79
C GLU A 16 15.25 8.62 -11.18
N PRO A 17 14.99 8.78 -12.49
CA PRO A 17 13.65 8.90 -13.03
C PRO A 17 12.72 7.82 -12.48
N THR A 18 11.65 8.22 -11.77
CA THR A 18 10.64 7.29 -11.23
C THR A 18 9.24 7.86 -11.41
N GLY A 19 8.20 7.02 -11.37
CA GLY A 19 6.80 7.42 -11.60
C GLY A 19 6.44 7.57 -13.09
N LEU A 20 5.19 7.94 -13.40
CA LEU A 20 4.73 8.08 -14.79
C LEU A 20 5.27 9.34 -15.48
N ASP A 21 5.66 10.36 -14.72
CA ASP A 21 6.23 11.61 -15.26
C ASP A 21 7.74 11.54 -15.51
N GLY A 22 8.39 10.42 -15.18
CA GLY A 22 9.80 10.18 -15.45
C GLY A 22 10.75 11.18 -14.77
N LYS A 23 10.31 11.86 -13.70
CA LYS A 23 11.16 12.84 -13.02
C LYS A 23 12.09 12.18 -12.01
N SER A 24 13.33 12.69 -11.97
CA SER A 24 14.31 12.34 -10.96
C SER A 24 13.86 12.80 -9.58
N ARG A 25 13.76 11.87 -8.63
CA ARG A 25 13.37 12.14 -7.24
C ARG A 25 14.34 11.46 -6.28
N ALA A 26 14.64 12.11 -5.16
CA ALA A 26 15.29 11.49 -4.00
C ALA A 26 14.20 11.14 -2.97
N ARG A 27 14.29 9.98 -2.31
CA ARG A 27 13.36 9.67 -1.20
C ARG A 27 13.95 10.15 0.13
N PHE A 28 13.10 10.19 1.15
CA PHE A 28 13.54 10.47 2.50
C PHE A 28 14.38 9.31 3.05
N ILE A 29 15.51 9.65 3.68
CA ILE A 29 16.34 8.69 4.41
C ILE A 29 15.97 8.79 5.89
N TRP A 30 15.56 7.66 6.47
CA TRP A 30 15.32 7.54 7.89
C TRP A 30 16.61 7.20 8.64
N ALA A 31 16.82 7.89 9.76
CA ALA A 31 17.92 7.65 10.68
C ALA A 31 17.35 7.10 11.99
N ASN A 32 17.59 5.83 12.28
CA ASN A 32 16.95 5.14 13.40
C ASN A 32 17.62 5.43 14.76
N GLN A 33 18.78 6.12 14.75
CA GLN A 33 19.53 6.45 15.96
C GLN A 33 20.06 7.87 15.86
N VAL A 34 19.43 8.76 16.62
CA VAL A 34 19.96 10.10 16.89
C VAL A 34 20.67 10.02 18.25
N PRO A 35 21.87 10.62 18.41
CA PRO A 35 22.54 10.66 19.71
C PRO A 35 21.59 11.19 20.80
N THR A 36 21.60 10.55 21.96
CA THR A 36 20.74 10.95 23.10
C THR A 36 21.40 12.02 23.96
N ASP A 37 22.70 12.22 23.81
CA ASP A 37 23.37 13.38 24.33
C ASP A 37 22.96 14.60 23.50
N THR A 38 22.71 15.72 24.17
CA THR A 38 22.27 16.99 23.56
C THR A 38 23.40 17.66 22.77
N SER A 39 24.31 16.88 22.21
CA SER A 39 25.45 17.36 21.46
C SER A 39 24.99 17.77 20.05
N LEU A 40 25.55 18.87 19.58
CA LEU A 40 25.39 19.28 18.19
C LEU A 40 26.09 18.24 17.32
N PHE A 41 25.39 17.71 16.32
CA PHE A 41 26.01 16.86 15.32
C PHE A 41 25.76 17.37 13.91
N SER A 42 26.58 16.94 12.97
CA SER A 42 26.52 17.38 11.58
C SER A 42 26.05 16.25 10.68
N LEU A 43 25.00 16.50 9.90
CA LEU A 43 24.62 15.63 8.77
C LEU A 43 25.28 16.17 7.51
N THR A 44 26.07 15.35 6.83
CA THR A 44 26.62 15.73 5.51
C THR A 44 25.85 15.01 4.42
N LEU A 45 25.14 15.78 3.59
CA LEU A 45 24.49 15.32 2.38
C LEU A 45 25.43 15.53 1.20
N THR A 46 25.76 14.45 0.50
CA THR A 46 26.57 14.50 -0.71
C THR A 46 25.72 14.11 -1.91
N LEU A 47 25.63 15.02 -2.88
CA LEU A 47 25.07 14.72 -4.20
C LEU A 47 26.22 14.32 -5.14
N GLU A 48 26.21 13.06 -5.54
CA GLU A 48 27.09 12.52 -6.56
C GLU A 48 26.32 12.47 -7.87
N LEU A 49 26.82 13.19 -8.88
CA LEU A 49 26.22 13.24 -10.22
C LEU A 49 26.98 12.30 -11.14
N ASP A 50 26.26 11.46 -11.87
CA ASP A 50 26.88 10.56 -12.85
C ASP A 50 27.26 11.35 -14.13
N LYS A 51 28.57 11.47 -14.35
CA LYS A 51 29.15 12.17 -15.50
C LYS A 51 28.78 11.51 -16.84
N ALA A 52 28.43 10.23 -16.85
CA ALA A 52 28.04 9.53 -18.07
C ALA A 52 26.76 10.12 -18.71
N ASN A 53 25.89 10.72 -17.90
CA ASN A 53 24.59 11.25 -18.33
C ASN A 53 24.55 12.79 -18.44
N GLU A 54 25.57 13.50 -17.94
CA GLU A 54 25.60 14.98 -17.88
C GLU A 54 26.96 15.54 -18.38
N PRO A 55 27.28 15.42 -19.68
CA PRO A 55 28.62 15.71 -20.22
C PRO A 55 29.02 17.19 -20.20
N PHE A 56 28.10 18.09 -19.91
CA PHE A 56 28.32 19.55 -19.88
C PHE A 56 28.66 20.09 -18.49
N LEU A 57 28.62 19.27 -17.45
CA LEU A 57 29.00 19.70 -16.11
C LEU A 57 30.55 19.79 -16.01
N PRO A 58 31.11 20.91 -15.51
CA PRO A 58 32.53 20.95 -15.13
C PRO A 58 32.81 19.86 -14.09
N GLU A 59 34.07 19.37 -14.01
CA GLU A 59 34.45 18.18 -13.22
C GLU A 59 33.69 18.03 -11.89
N PRO A 60 33.21 16.82 -11.54
CA PRO A 60 32.25 16.66 -10.45
C PRO A 60 32.92 17.04 -9.13
N LEU A 61 32.56 18.20 -8.61
CA LEU A 61 32.64 18.41 -7.18
C LEU A 61 31.42 17.68 -6.60
N PRO A 62 31.59 16.70 -5.69
CA PRO A 62 30.48 16.30 -4.84
C PRO A 62 29.92 17.58 -4.22
N VAL A 63 28.66 17.91 -4.55
CA VAL A 63 27.99 19.02 -3.88
C VAL A 63 27.64 18.51 -2.50
N ALA A 64 28.51 18.80 -1.54
CA ALA A 64 28.34 18.43 -0.15
C ALA A 64 27.74 19.61 0.61
N VAL A 65 26.62 19.38 1.28
CA VAL A 65 26.01 20.31 2.21
C VAL A 65 26.08 19.68 3.60
N THR A 66 26.73 20.37 4.53
CA THR A 66 26.74 19.97 5.94
C THR A 66 25.69 20.77 6.69
N ILE A 67 24.71 20.09 7.26
CA ILE A 67 23.62 20.67 8.03
C ILE A 67 23.90 20.39 9.52
N PRO A 68 24.06 21.42 10.36
CA PRO A 68 24.12 21.23 11.80
C PRO A 68 22.74 20.85 12.32
N VAL A 69 22.67 19.77 13.10
CA VAL A 69 21.46 19.29 13.77
C VAL A 69 21.67 19.38 15.27
N ASN A 70 20.79 20.12 15.93
CA ASN A 70 20.82 20.28 17.38
C ASN A 70 19.81 19.32 18.01
N VAL A 71 20.29 18.32 18.75
CA VAL A 71 19.42 17.44 19.55
C VAL A 71 19.06 18.17 20.83
N LEU A 72 17.77 18.47 20.99
CA LEU A 72 17.29 19.07 22.23
C LEU A 72 17.05 17.98 23.28
N PRO A 73 17.24 18.27 24.58
CA PRO A 73 16.91 17.31 25.63
C PRO A 73 15.42 16.95 25.62
N ASP A 74 15.06 15.78 26.13
CA ASP A 74 13.68 15.28 26.17
C ASP A 74 12.69 16.23 26.86
N THR A 75 13.16 17.10 27.75
CA THR A 75 12.34 18.15 28.39
C THR A 75 11.83 19.22 27.42
N TYR A 76 12.36 19.28 26.20
CA TYR A 76 11.91 20.17 25.14
C TYR A 76 10.87 19.54 24.21
N ARG A 77 10.50 18.26 24.43
CA ARG A 77 9.40 17.65 23.70
C ARG A 77 8.11 18.42 23.96
N SER A 78 7.42 18.76 22.88
CA SER A 78 6.15 19.48 22.98
C SER A 78 5.03 18.51 23.38
N PRO A 79 4.06 18.93 24.20
CA PRO A 79 2.84 18.15 24.40
C PRO A 79 2.20 17.74 23.06
N PRO A 80 1.67 16.50 22.94
CA PRO A 80 1.43 15.54 24.02
C PRO A 80 2.61 14.58 24.31
N GLU A 81 3.72 14.65 23.57
CA GLU A 81 4.78 13.62 23.60
C GLU A 81 5.32 13.25 24.99
N PRO A 82 5.52 14.18 25.97
CA PRO A 82 6.00 13.81 27.30
C PRO A 82 5.06 12.88 28.09
N ASP A 83 3.76 13.00 27.87
CA ASP A 83 2.71 12.27 28.62
C ASP A 83 2.04 11.17 27.78
N ALA A 84 2.41 11.06 26.50
CA ALA A 84 1.85 10.10 25.56
C ALA A 84 2.18 8.65 25.96
N GLN A 85 1.16 7.80 26.02
CA GLN A 85 1.28 6.38 26.36
C GLN A 85 0.43 5.53 25.44
N TRP A 86 0.79 4.25 25.29
CA TRP A 86 -0.08 3.27 24.66
C TRP A 86 -1.31 3.01 25.52
N ALA A 87 -2.49 3.14 24.92
CA ALA A 87 -3.77 2.76 25.48
C ALA A 87 -4.45 1.72 24.58
N ILE A 88 -5.36 0.95 25.17
CA ILE A 88 -6.04 -0.15 24.50
C ILE A 88 -7.53 -0.05 24.80
N THR A 89 -8.36 -0.09 23.76
CA THR A 89 -9.79 -0.34 23.88
C THR A 89 -10.14 -1.71 23.32
N GLN A 90 -10.84 -2.52 24.12
CA GLN A 90 -11.24 -3.88 23.75
C GLN A 90 -12.68 -3.92 23.26
N THR A 91 -12.88 -4.58 22.11
CA THR A 91 -14.17 -4.79 21.46
C THR A 91 -14.42 -6.30 21.32
N THR A 92 -15.59 -6.69 20.82
CA THR A 92 -15.82 -8.08 20.41
C THR A 92 -15.11 -8.35 19.09
N GLY A 93 -14.16 -9.27 19.08
CA GLY A 93 -13.42 -9.71 17.88
C GLY A 93 -12.12 -8.96 17.60
N PHE A 94 -11.91 -7.76 18.18
CA PHE A 94 -10.67 -7.00 18.01
C PHE A 94 -10.34 -6.08 19.20
N ARG A 95 -9.08 -5.62 19.24
CA ARG A 95 -8.56 -4.59 20.16
C ARG A 95 -7.97 -3.44 19.35
N VAL A 96 -8.24 -2.21 19.77
CA VAL A 96 -7.65 -1.01 19.18
C VAL A 96 -6.59 -0.45 20.12
N HIS A 97 -5.35 -0.42 19.65
CA HIS A 97 -4.19 0.18 20.33
C HIS A 97 -3.97 1.57 19.75
N TYR A 98 -3.82 2.58 20.60
CA TYR A 98 -3.60 3.96 20.18
C TYR A 98 -2.72 4.70 21.21
N ILE A 99 -2.20 5.86 20.82
CA ILE A 99 -1.37 6.69 21.69
C ILE A 99 -2.23 7.81 22.29
N THR A 100 -2.19 7.99 23.61
CA THR A 100 -2.91 9.06 24.31
C THR A 100 -2.42 10.45 23.88
N GLY A 101 -3.29 11.45 23.97
CA GLY A 101 -3.05 12.84 23.55
C GLY A 101 -3.05 13.06 22.03
N THR A 102 -3.13 12.01 21.21
CA THR A 102 -3.13 12.11 19.74
C THR A 102 -4.54 12.25 19.16
N LYS A 103 -4.63 12.51 17.85
CA LYS A 103 -5.92 12.51 17.13
C LYS A 103 -6.66 11.17 17.26
N ALA A 104 -5.94 10.06 17.32
CA ALA A 104 -6.53 8.74 17.48
C ALA A 104 -7.32 8.61 18.79
N GLU A 105 -6.81 9.17 19.89
CA GLU A 105 -7.57 9.21 21.15
C GLU A 105 -8.76 10.16 21.06
N ARG A 106 -8.59 11.34 20.46
CA ARG A 106 -9.67 12.34 20.34
C ARG A 106 -10.85 11.85 19.51
N ASP A 107 -10.59 11.03 18.50
CA ASP A 107 -11.60 10.52 17.57
C ASP A 107 -11.93 9.04 17.82
N LEU A 108 -11.59 8.51 18.99
CA LEU A 108 -11.67 7.07 19.29
C LEU A 108 -13.05 6.47 19.00
N ASP A 109 -14.14 7.16 19.34
CA ASP A 109 -15.51 6.68 19.10
C ASP A 109 -15.81 6.49 17.59
N TYR A 110 -15.31 7.39 16.75
CA TYR A 110 -15.43 7.28 15.29
C TYR A 110 -14.59 6.10 14.77
N ILE A 111 -13.34 5.98 15.22
CA ILE A 111 -12.44 4.88 14.83
C ILE A 111 -13.03 3.52 15.21
N LEU A 112 -13.58 3.39 16.43
CA LEU A 112 -14.22 2.15 16.88
C LEU A 112 -15.43 1.79 16.03
N THR A 113 -16.22 2.78 15.60
CA THR A 113 -17.37 2.58 14.72
C THR A 113 -16.91 2.05 13.36
N GLU A 114 -15.93 2.70 12.74
CA GLU A 114 -15.39 2.29 11.43
C GLU A 114 -14.68 0.92 11.51
N ALA A 115 -13.93 0.65 12.57
CA ALA A 115 -13.31 -0.65 12.82
C ALA A 115 -14.35 -1.76 12.99
N GLN A 116 -15.45 -1.50 13.70
CA GLN A 116 -16.53 -2.47 13.84
C GLN A 116 -17.21 -2.74 12.50
N HIS A 117 -17.50 -1.71 11.71
CA HIS A 117 -18.07 -1.87 10.37
C HIS A 117 -17.14 -2.67 9.46
N ALA A 118 -15.85 -2.31 9.39
CA ALA A 118 -14.86 -3.02 8.59
C ALA A 118 -14.72 -4.48 9.04
N TYR A 119 -14.58 -4.74 10.34
CA TYR A 119 -14.46 -6.09 10.88
C TYR A 119 -15.68 -6.95 10.55
N THR A 120 -16.89 -6.42 10.72
CA THR A 120 -18.12 -7.14 10.38
C THR A 120 -18.21 -7.43 8.88
N THR A 121 -17.91 -6.46 8.01
CA THR A 121 -17.92 -6.68 6.55
C THR A 121 -16.92 -7.77 6.14
N ILE A 122 -15.69 -7.70 6.64
CA ILE A 122 -14.65 -8.66 6.27
C ILE A 122 -14.93 -10.06 6.83
N THR A 123 -15.43 -10.18 8.06
CA THR A 123 -15.80 -11.49 8.64
C THR A 123 -17.06 -12.09 8.03
N GLN A 124 -17.97 -11.30 7.45
CA GLN A 124 -19.05 -11.86 6.62
C GLN A 124 -18.49 -12.54 5.36
N PHE A 125 -17.40 -12.02 4.81
CA PHE A 125 -16.73 -12.61 3.66
C PHE A 125 -15.82 -13.79 4.01
N PHE A 126 -15.11 -13.78 5.14
CA PHE A 126 -14.19 -14.88 5.49
C PHE A 126 -14.77 -15.91 6.46
N GLY A 127 -15.90 -15.62 7.07
CA GLY A 127 -16.44 -16.35 8.22
C GLY A 127 -15.94 -15.75 9.55
N GLU A 128 -16.57 -16.18 10.64
CA GLU A 128 -16.18 -15.73 11.98
C GLU A 128 -14.75 -16.14 12.30
N TYR A 129 -14.00 -15.20 12.87
CA TYR A 129 -12.62 -15.41 13.28
C TYR A 129 -12.55 -15.62 14.79
N ALA A 130 -11.97 -16.74 15.23
CA ALA A 130 -11.99 -17.15 16.63
C ALA A 130 -11.04 -16.31 17.51
N GLU A 131 -9.96 -15.77 16.91
CA GLU A 131 -8.96 -15.00 17.65
C GLU A 131 -9.29 -13.51 17.62
N THR A 132 -8.78 -12.80 18.61
CA THR A 132 -8.92 -11.34 18.67
C THR A 132 -7.88 -10.71 17.75
N VAL A 133 -8.32 -9.84 16.85
CA VAL A 133 -7.41 -9.07 15.98
C VAL A 133 -6.89 -7.83 16.71
N ASP A 134 -5.58 -7.59 16.68
CA ASP A 134 -4.98 -6.35 17.16
C ASP A 134 -4.89 -5.33 16.02
N ILE A 135 -5.46 -4.14 16.25
CA ILE A 135 -5.43 -3.00 15.33
C ILE A 135 -4.66 -1.87 16.00
N TYR A 136 -3.54 -1.47 15.40
CA TYR A 136 -2.70 -0.37 15.87
C TYR A 136 -3.01 0.90 15.07
N ILE A 137 -3.43 1.95 15.77
CA ILE A 137 -3.63 3.29 15.20
C ILE A 137 -2.38 4.12 15.48
N LEU A 138 -1.71 4.52 14.41
CA LEU A 138 -0.45 5.24 14.44
C LEU A 138 -0.65 6.61 13.78
N ASP A 139 0.06 7.65 14.22
CA ASP A 139 -0.04 8.97 13.56
C ASP A 139 0.40 8.87 12.09
N ARG A 140 1.49 8.12 11.83
CA ARG A 140 1.92 7.82 10.47
C ARG A 140 2.65 6.49 10.39
N VAL A 141 2.29 5.69 9.40
CA VAL A 141 3.05 4.50 8.99
C VAL A 141 3.90 4.78 7.76
N ILE A 142 4.91 3.94 7.56
CA ILE A 142 5.71 3.96 6.33
C ILE A 142 4.85 3.39 5.19
N GLY A 143 4.83 4.07 4.05
CA GLY A 143 4.07 3.64 2.87
C GLY A 143 2.74 4.37 2.70
N GLN A 144 1.71 3.63 2.27
CA GLN A 144 0.48 4.18 1.69
C GLN A 144 -0.71 4.19 2.66
N GLY A 145 -0.44 4.14 3.97
CA GLY A 145 -1.45 4.34 5.00
C GLY A 145 -1.64 3.18 5.96
N GLY A 146 -1.40 1.92 5.55
CA GLY A 146 -1.52 0.75 6.41
C GLY A 146 -0.57 -0.39 6.03
N TYR A 147 -0.49 -1.38 6.92
CA TYR A 147 0.11 -2.69 6.66
C TYR A 147 -0.42 -3.72 7.68
N ALA A 148 -0.50 -4.97 7.26
CA ALA A 148 -0.91 -6.08 8.11
C ALA A 148 0.15 -7.19 8.18
N SER A 149 0.11 -7.95 9.27
CA SER A 149 0.82 -9.20 9.45
C SER A 149 -0.17 -10.36 9.66
N SER A 150 0.35 -11.57 9.90
CA SER A 150 -0.48 -12.70 10.32
C SER A 150 -1.19 -12.48 11.65
N ASP A 151 -0.74 -11.50 12.46
CA ASP A 151 -1.15 -11.38 13.86
C ASP A 151 -1.92 -10.08 14.11
N TRP A 152 -1.53 -8.98 13.46
CA TRP A 152 -2.04 -7.64 13.72
C TRP A 152 -2.14 -6.78 12.44
N VAL A 153 -2.90 -5.70 12.54
CA VAL A 153 -3.09 -4.64 11.54
C VAL A 153 -2.53 -3.33 12.10
N ALA A 154 -1.87 -2.53 11.27
CA ALA A 154 -1.42 -1.18 11.60
C ALA A 154 -1.91 -0.17 10.56
N ILE A 155 -2.51 0.93 11.01
CA ILE A 155 -3.05 1.97 10.13
C ILE A 155 -2.65 3.37 10.60
N SER A 156 -2.52 4.29 9.63
CA SER A 156 -2.23 5.70 9.85
C SER A 156 -3.52 6.46 10.14
N TYR A 157 -3.49 7.32 11.15
CA TYR A 157 -4.54 8.27 11.47
C TYR A 157 -3.91 9.62 11.87
N PRO A 158 -3.34 10.34 10.89
CA PRO A 158 -2.55 11.53 11.15
C PRO A 158 -3.42 12.71 11.55
N ASP A 159 -2.85 13.61 12.36
CA ASP A 159 -3.50 14.90 12.64
C ASP A 159 -3.69 15.77 11.39
N ARG A 160 -2.76 15.64 10.43
CA ARG A 160 -2.82 16.28 9.12
C ARG A 160 -2.93 15.24 8.02
N THR A 161 -4.10 15.20 7.38
CA THR A 161 -4.35 14.35 6.21
C THR A 161 -3.34 14.67 5.10
N TYR A 162 -2.57 13.65 4.69
CA TYR A 162 -1.58 13.74 3.61
C TYR A 162 -1.95 12.91 2.38
N SER A 163 -3.03 12.14 2.48
CA SER A 163 -3.59 11.28 1.43
C SER A 163 -5.10 11.24 1.61
N PRO A 164 -5.91 11.20 0.53
CA PRO A 164 -7.37 11.14 0.61
C PRO A 164 -7.89 9.75 1.01
N ILE A 165 -7.36 9.16 2.08
CA ILE A 165 -7.72 7.80 2.52
C ILE A 165 -8.92 7.87 3.46
N ASP A 166 -9.95 7.11 3.12
CA ASP A 166 -11.02 6.74 4.03
C ASP A 166 -10.55 5.63 4.99
N ILE A 167 -10.68 5.87 6.30
CA ILE A 167 -10.23 4.91 7.32
C ILE A 167 -11.02 3.59 7.23
N GLY A 168 -12.31 3.64 6.89
CA GLY A 168 -13.13 2.44 6.73
C GLY A 168 -12.62 1.54 5.60
N SER A 169 -12.32 2.15 4.44
CA SER A 169 -11.68 1.48 3.29
C SER A 169 -10.33 0.88 3.66
N LEU A 170 -9.46 1.65 4.32
CA LEU A 170 -8.14 1.18 4.74
C LEU A 170 -8.24 0.01 5.73
N LEU A 171 -9.14 0.10 6.71
CA LEU A 171 -9.37 -0.98 7.67
C LEU A 171 -9.85 -2.25 6.97
N ARG A 172 -10.78 -2.17 6.01
CA ARG A 172 -11.22 -3.34 5.23
C ARG A 172 -10.08 -3.94 4.41
N HIS A 173 -9.23 -3.10 3.81
CA HIS A 173 -8.05 -3.55 3.08
C HIS A 173 -7.10 -4.35 3.99
N GLU A 174 -6.66 -3.75 5.11
CA GLU A 174 -5.69 -4.41 5.99
C GLU A 174 -6.28 -5.61 6.76
N LEU A 175 -7.56 -5.55 7.13
CA LEU A 175 -8.24 -6.71 7.72
C LEU A 175 -8.39 -7.86 6.72
N THR A 176 -8.47 -7.57 5.42
CA THR A 176 -8.46 -8.62 4.40
C THR A 176 -7.14 -9.37 4.42
N HIS A 177 -6.00 -8.67 4.43
CA HIS A 177 -4.69 -9.31 4.55
C HIS A 177 -4.54 -10.14 5.83
N ARG A 178 -5.15 -9.69 6.93
CA ARG A 178 -5.15 -10.42 8.20
C ARG A 178 -5.99 -11.70 8.17
N LEU A 179 -7.04 -11.75 7.36
CA LEU A 179 -8.08 -12.78 7.40
C LEU A 179 -8.14 -13.66 6.14
N ASP A 180 -7.40 -13.34 5.08
CA ASP A 180 -7.40 -14.06 3.81
C ASP A 180 -6.93 -15.53 3.91
N ALA A 181 -6.18 -15.87 4.97
CA ALA A 181 -5.80 -17.24 5.30
C ALA A 181 -7.02 -18.15 5.54
N ALA A 182 -8.16 -17.60 5.96
CA ALA A 182 -9.41 -18.34 6.15
C ALA A 182 -9.90 -19.02 4.85
N ILE A 183 -9.59 -18.43 3.70
CA ILE A 183 -9.87 -19.02 2.38
C ILE A 183 -8.61 -19.54 1.69
N GLY A 184 -7.47 -19.60 2.39
CA GLY A 184 -6.20 -20.12 1.88
C GLY A 184 -5.50 -19.21 0.88
N CYS A 185 -5.61 -17.88 1.04
CA CYS A 185 -4.94 -16.90 0.17
C CYS A 185 -3.56 -16.43 0.68
N ASP A 186 -3.11 -16.94 1.83
CA ASP A 186 -1.94 -16.51 2.60
C ASP A 186 -0.58 -16.62 1.86
N ASN A 187 -0.50 -17.48 0.83
CA ASN A 187 0.70 -17.67 0.00
C ASN A 187 0.42 -17.43 -1.50
N ALA A 188 -0.69 -16.78 -1.83
CA ALA A 188 -1.03 -16.43 -3.20
C ALA A 188 -0.14 -15.27 -3.70
N PRO A 189 0.05 -15.13 -5.03
CA PRO A 189 0.74 -14.00 -5.63
C PRO A 189 0.16 -12.64 -5.19
N ALA A 190 1.00 -11.61 -5.16
CA ALA A 190 0.60 -10.25 -4.76
C ALA A 190 -0.57 -9.71 -5.59
N LEU A 191 -0.61 -10.00 -6.90
CA LEU A 191 -1.75 -9.69 -7.77
C LEU A 191 -3.09 -10.14 -7.17
N LEU A 192 -3.15 -11.32 -6.57
CA LEU A 192 -4.39 -11.84 -5.99
C LEU A 192 -4.65 -11.26 -4.61
N ARG A 193 -3.63 -11.18 -3.75
CA ARG A 193 -3.79 -10.75 -2.35
C ARG A 193 -4.16 -9.27 -2.27
N GLU A 194 -3.42 -8.41 -2.98
CA GLU A 194 -3.71 -6.98 -3.04
C GLU A 194 -5.01 -6.70 -3.79
N GLY A 195 -5.26 -7.43 -4.87
CA GLY A 195 -6.52 -7.35 -5.60
C GLY A 195 -7.73 -7.70 -4.72
N LEU A 196 -7.63 -8.75 -3.89
CA LEU A 196 -8.68 -9.15 -2.97
C LEU A 196 -8.91 -8.10 -1.88
N ALA A 197 -7.84 -7.53 -1.33
CA ALA A 197 -7.91 -6.49 -0.31
C ALA A 197 -8.60 -5.22 -0.83
N VAL A 198 -8.26 -4.76 -2.04
CA VAL A 198 -8.92 -3.61 -2.69
C VAL A 198 -10.37 -3.93 -3.07
N PHE A 199 -10.61 -5.15 -3.57
CA PHE A 199 -11.96 -5.62 -3.91
C PHE A 199 -12.90 -5.59 -2.70
N LEU A 200 -12.49 -6.16 -1.57
CA LEU A 200 -13.28 -6.18 -0.34
C LEU A 200 -13.32 -4.83 0.39
N ALA A 201 -12.32 -3.97 0.17
CA ALA A 201 -12.38 -2.58 0.61
C ALA A 201 -13.43 -1.77 -0.14
N GLY A 202 -13.83 -2.20 -1.35
CA GLY A 202 -14.76 -1.49 -2.23
C GLY A 202 -14.10 -0.35 -3.01
N GLY A 203 -12.77 -0.40 -3.16
CA GLY A 203 -11.95 0.68 -3.68
C GLY A 203 -10.57 0.74 -3.05
N HIS A 204 -9.64 1.50 -3.63
CA HIS A 204 -8.25 1.49 -3.17
C HIS A 204 -8.03 2.44 -1.98
N TYR A 205 -8.62 3.64 -2.01
CA TYR A 205 -8.56 4.61 -0.89
C TYR A 205 -9.92 5.15 -0.45
N ARG A 206 -10.97 4.86 -1.21
CA ARG A 206 -12.35 5.32 -1.00
C ARG A 206 -13.28 4.39 -1.77
N GLU A 207 -14.57 4.44 -1.48
CA GLU A 207 -15.57 3.69 -2.24
C GLU A 207 -15.62 4.16 -3.71
N GLU A 208 -15.50 3.22 -4.65
CA GLU A 208 -15.47 3.50 -6.08
C GLU A 208 -15.69 2.26 -6.96
N SER A 209 -16.05 2.48 -8.23
CA SER A 209 -16.21 1.38 -9.18
C SER A 209 -14.86 0.90 -9.70
N LEU A 210 -14.38 -0.21 -9.15
CA LEU A 210 -13.13 -0.88 -9.58
C LEU A 210 -13.16 -1.24 -11.07
N VAL A 211 -14.30 -1.73 -11.55
CA VAL A 211 -14.48 -2.16 -12.94
C VAL A 211 -14.41 -0.95 -13.89
N SER A 212 -15.16 0.12 -13.60
CA SER A 212 -15.16 1.32 -14.45
C SER A 212 -13.77 1.95 -14.50
N LYS A 213 -13.08 2.03 -13.36
CA LYS A 213 -11.70 2.54 -13.30
C LYS A 213 -10.71 1.68 -14.08
N ALA A 214 -10.73 0.36 -13.91
CA ALA A 214 -9.84 -0.53 -14.65
C ALA A 214 -10.14 -0.50 -16.17
N SER A 215 -11.40 -0.29 -16.55
CA SER A 215 -11.78 -0.05 -17.94
C SER A 215 -11.23 1.27 -18.49
N VAL A 216 -11.22 2.36 -17.70
CA VAL A 216 -10.56 3.63 -18.08
C VAL A 216 -9.05 3.44 -18.21
N VAL A 217 -8.41 2.76 -17.26
CA VAL A 217 -6.98 2.38 -17.31
C VAL A 217 -6.66 1.64 -18.61
N LEU A 218 -7.50 0.68 -19.00
CA LEU A 218 -7.36 -0.05 -20.26
C LEU A 218 -7.55 0.86 -21.47
N ALA A 219 -8.60 1.69 -21.49
CA ALA A 219 -8.93 2.59 -22.60
C ALA A 219 -7.85 3.65 -22.86
N ASN A 220 -7.22 4.17 -21.80
CA ASN A 220 -6.11 5.12 -21.89
C ASN A 220 -4.76 4.46 -22.19
N GLY A 221 -4.70 3.13 -22.26
CA GLY A 221 -3.46 2.38 -22.55
C GLY A 221 -2.48 2.32 -21.38
N TYR A 222 -2.95 2.57 -20.15
CA TYR A 222 -2.13 2.52 -18.93
C TYR A 222 -2.07 1.13 -18.29
N MET A 223 -2.90 0.19 -18.73
CA MET A 223 -2.93 -1.18 -18.20
C MET A 223 -1.55 -1.84 -18.24
N ILE A 224 -1.14 -2.43 -17.13
CA ILE A 224 0.17 -3.07 -17.00
C ILE A 224 0.03 -4.50 -17.53
N PRO A 225 1.02 -5.06 -18.25
CA PRO A 225 0.97 -6.48 -18.57
C PRO A 225 0.84 -7.32 -17.29
N ILE A 226 -0.20 -8.15 -17.19
CA ILE A 226 -0.43 -8.99 -16.00
C ILE A 226 0.80 -9.83 -15.62
N SER A 227 1.59 -10.27 -16.60
CA SER A 227 2.86 -10.98 -16.34
C SER A 227 3.87 -10.13 -15.56
N SER A 228 3.92 -8.82 -15.80
CA SER A 228 4.74 -7.86 -15.05
C SER A 228 4.21 -7.65 -13.62
N LEU A 229 2.89 -7.68 -13.43
CA LEU A 229 2.30 -7.65 -12.09
C LEU A 229 2.58 -8.92 -11.30
N LEU A 230 2.74 -10.07 -11.97
CA LEU A 230 3.12 -11.33 -11.31
C LEU A 230 4.60 -11.41 -10.95
N SER A 231 5.49 -10.75 -11.69
CA SER A 231 6.92 -10.76 -11.37
C SER A 231 7.28 -9.70 -10.33
N ASP A 232 6.72 -8.49 -10.45
CA ASP A 232 7.21 -7.32 -9.73
C ASP A 232 6.07 -6.36 -9.33
N PHE A 233 5.02 -6.87 -8.68
CA PHE A 233 3.81 -6.10 -8.34
C PHE A 233 4.10 -4.71 -7.75
N TYR A 234 4.93 -4.64 -6.69
CA TYR A 234 5.18 -3.42 -5.92
C TYR A 234 6.09 -2.39 -6.60
N VAL A 235 6.76 -2.73 -7.72
CA VAL A 235 7.61 -1.77 -8.45
C VAL A 235 6.86 -1.04 -9.56
N ASN A 236 5.68 -1.56 -9.93
CA ASN A 236 4.83 -0.94 -10.93
C ASN A 236 4.12 0.31 -10.39
N GLN A 237 3.43 1.03 -11.28
CA GLN A 237 2.61 2.17 -10.87
C GLN A 237 1.52 1.66 -9.91
N HIS A 238 1.65 2.05 -8.64
CA HIS A 238 0.81 1.68 -7.50
C HIS A 238 -0.70 1.71 -7.78
N GLU A 239 -1.28 2.85 -8.18
CA GLU A 239 -2.73 2.97 -8.37
C GLU A 239 -3.23 2.05 -9.50
N VAL A 240 -2.54 2.03 -10.63
CA VAL A 240 -2.88 1.19 -11.78
C VAL A 240 -2.77 -0.29 -11.41
N ALA A 241 -1.70 -0.70 -10.74
CA ALA A 241 -1.48 -2.09 -10.34
C ALA A 241 -2.58 -2.60 -9.40
N TYR A 242 -2.99 -1.79 -8.43
CA TYR A 242 -4.01 -2.15 -7.43
C TYR A 242 -5.41 -2.16 -8.05
N LEU A 243 -5.76 -1.17 -8.88
CA LEU A 243 -7.04 -1.16 -9.61
C LEU A 243 -7.16 -2.34 -10.59
N GLU A 244 -6.09 -2.64 -11.32
CA GLU A 244 -6.06 -3.78 -12.24
C GLU A 244 -6.16 -5.12 -11.50
N ALA A 245 -5.47 -5.27 -10.37
CA ALA A 245 -5.58 -6.43 -9.50
C ALA A 245 -7.01 -6.63 -8.95
N ALA A 246 -7.63 -5.55 -8.49
CA ALA A 246 -8.97 -5.61 -7.91
C ALA A 246 -10.04 -5.93 -8.97
N ALA A 247 -9.92 -5.35 -10.16
CA ALA A 247 -10.80 -5.68 -11.28
C ALA A 247 -10.59 -7.12 -11.79
N PHE A 248 -9.38 -7.67 -11.69
CA PHE A 248 -9.12 -9.08 -11.97
C PHE A 248 -9.86 -9.99 -10.97
N VAL A 249 -9.88 -9.64 -9.68
CA VAL A 249 -10.69 -10.36 -8.66
C VAL A 249 -12.18 -10.19 -8.90
N ALA A 250 -12.64 -8.98 -9.24
CA ALA A 250 -14.04 -8.72 -9.59
C ALA A 250 -14.49 -9.58 -10.78
N TYR A 251 -13.65 -9.73 -11.81
CA TYR A 251 -13.94 -10.61 -12.95
C TYR A 251 -14.06 -12.09 -12.54
N ILE A 252 -13.22 -12.55 -11.61
CA ILE A 252 -13.33 -13.91 -11.06
C ILE A 252 -14.66 -14.06 -10.32
N GLU A 253 -15.05 -13.09 -9.50
CA GLU A 253 -16.32 -13.14 -8.79
C GLU A 253 -17.52 -13.12 -9.72
N GLU A 254 -17.53 -12.22 -10.72
CA GLU A 254 -18.64 -12.12 -11.67
C GLU A 254 -18.81 -13.41 -12.49
N SER A 255 -17.69 -14.03 -12.87
CA SER A 255 -17.69 -15.22 -13.73
C SER A 255 -17.88 -16.53 -12.99
N PHE A 256 -17.40 -16.64 -11.75
CA PHE A 256 -17.30 -17.91 -11.01
C PHE A 256 -17.82 -17.82 -9.57
N GLY A 257 -18.31 -16.66 -9.14
CA GLY A 257 -18.77 -16.40 -7.79
C GLY A 257 -17.65 -16.40 -6.75
N ARG A 258 -18.05 -16.25 -5.49
CA ARG A 258 -17.15 -16.31 -4.33
C ARG A 258 -16.39 -17.64 -4.24
N GLU A 259 -17.01 -18.75 -4.59
CA GLU A 259 -16.34 -20.06 -4.66
C GLU A 259 -15.17 -20.07 -5.66
N GLY A 260 -15.28 -19.27 -6.74
CA GLY A 260 -14.20 -19.04 -7.69
C GLY A 260 -12.99 -18.35 -7.06
N ILE A 261 -13.21 -17.29 -6.28
CA ILE A 261 -12.14 -16.61 -5.54
C ILE A 261 -11.43 -17.59 -4.60
N GLU A 262 -12.19 -18.35 -3.81
CA GLU A 262 -11.61 -19.35 -2.90
C GLU A 262 -10.80 -20.42 -3.66
N THR A 263 -11.30 -20.88 -4.80
CA THR A 263 -10.62 -21.87 -5.64
C THR A 263 -9.29 -21.32 -6.15
N VAL A 264 -9.27 -20.08 -6.63
CA VAL A 264 -8.05 -19.41 -7.11
C VAL A 264 -7.06 -19.22 -5.96
N CYS A 265 -7.49 -18.70 -4.81
CA CYS A 265 -6.65 -18.56 -3.60
C CYS A 265 -6.00 -19.89 -3.20
N LYS A 266 -6.81 -20.92 -2.93
CA LYS A 266 -6.34 -22.23 -2.46
C LYS A 266 -5.39 -22.89 -3.46
N SER A 267 -5.71 -22.80 -4.75
CA SER A 267 -4.88 -23.41 -5.80
C SER A 267 -3.55 -22.67 -5.98
N ALA A 268 -3.57 -21.34 -5.96
CA ALA A 268 -2.36 -20.53 -6.04
C ALA A 268 -1.44 -20.78 -4.84
N SER A 269 -1.97 -20.70 -3.62
CA SER A 269 -1.19 -20.83 -2.38
C SER A 269 -0.55 -22.22 -2.19
N LYS A 270 -1.22 -23.29 -2.66
CA LYS A 270 -0.69 -24.67 -2.59
C LYS A 270 0.36 -24.97 -3.65
N THR A 271 0.35 -24.24 -4.76
CA THR A 271 1.26 -24.48 -5.88
C THR A 271 2.64 -23.94 -5.56
N GLN A 272 3.66 -24.76 -5.80
CA GLN A 272 5.06 -24.35 -5.63
C GLN A 272 5.62 -23.81 -6.95
N GLY A 273 6.50 -22.82 -6.86
CA GLY A 273 7.15 -22.19 -8.03
C GLY A 273 6.96 -20.69 -8.06
N THR A 274 7.23 -20.10 -9.23
CA THR A 274 7.03 -18.67 -9.46
C THR A 274 5.55 -18.30 -9.42
N ASP A 275 5.26 -17.02 -9.22
CA ASP A 275 3.89 -16.51 -9.20
C ASP A 275 3.13 -16.78 -10.50
N GLN A 276 3.84 -16.81 -11.64
CA GLN A 276 3.28 -17.27 -12.92
C GLN A 276 2.83 -18.74 -12.87
N VAL A 277 3.63 -19.64 -12.27
CA VAL A 277 3.26 -21.06 -12.12
C VAL A 277 2.05 -21.20 -11.19
N LYS A 278 2.03 -20.47 -10.08
CA LYS A 278 0.90 -20.43 -9.14
C LYS A 278 -0.39 -19.98 -9.83
N MET A 279 -0.34 -18.88 -10.59
CA MET A 279 -1.51 -18.37 -11.31
C MET A 279 -1.98 -19.29 -12.43
N ASN A 280 -1.06 -19.91 -13.17
CA ASN A 280 -1.44 -20.88 -14.20
C ASN A 280 -2.23 -22.05 -13.61
N ALA A 281 -1.81 -22.56 -12.44
CA ALA A 281 -2.52 -23.61 -11.73
C ALA A 281 -3.90 -23.12 -11.23
N ALA A 282 -3.95 -21.93 -10.64
CA ALA A 282 -5.18 -21.36 -10.11
C ALA A 282 -6.24 -21.08 -11.19
N ILE A 283 -5.86 -20.50 -12.32
CA ILE A 283 -6.76 -20.25 -13.45
C ILE A 283 -7.24 -21.56 -14.08
N ARG A 284 -6.36 -22.57 -14.17
CA ARG A 284 -6.78 -23.91 -14.63
C ARG A 284 -7.79 -24.54 -13.69
N ALA A 285 -7.65 -24.36 -12.38
CA ALA A 285 -8.55 -24.92 -11.38
C ALA A 285 -9.96 -24.29 -11.46
N VAL A 286 -10.07 -22.98 -11.65
CA VAL A 286 -11.38 -22.28 -11.65
C VAL A 286 -12.08 -22.28 -13.01
N ALA A 287 -11.33 -22.12 -14.11
CA ALA A 287 -11.90 -21.83 -15.43
C ALA A 287 -11.56 -22.90 -16.49
N ASN A 288 -10.75 -23.91 -16.14
CA ASN A 288 -10.29 -24.96 -17.05
C ASN A 288 -9.72 -24.40 -18.38
N THR A 289 -8.99 -23.28 -18.28
CA THR A 289 -8.33 -22.61 -19.40
C THR A 289 -6.87 -22.32 -19.08
N ASP A 290 -6.08 -21.96 -20.09
CA ASP A 290 -4.77 -21.35 -19.88
C ASP A 290 -4.88 -19.87 -19.48
N PHE A 291 -3.80 -19.37 -18.88
CA PHE A 291 -3.72 -18.04 -18.30
C PHE A 291 -3.88 -16.92 -19.33
N ASP A 292 -3.25 -17.05 -20.50
CA ASP A 292 -3.29 -16.02 -21.54
C ASP A 292 -4.70 -15.86 -22.12
N ARG A 293 -5.41 -16.98 -22.30
CA ARG A 293 -6.81 -16.95 -22.70
C ARG A 293 -7.70 -16.32 -21.63
N PHE A 294 -7.46 -16.61 -20.35
CA PHE A 294 -8.19 -15.99 -19.25
C PHE A 294 -7.98 -14.49 -19.21
N VAL A 295 -6.73 -14.02 -19.29
CA VAL A 295 -6.39 -12.59 -19.36
C VAL A 295 -7.03 -11.92 -20.57
N SER A 296 -7.07 -12.60 -21.72
CA SER A 296 -7.73 -12.08 -22.92
C SER A 296 -9.24 -11.90 -22.71
N GLN A 297 -9.91 -12.83 -22.02
CA GLN A 297 -11.32 -12.72 -21.69
C GLN A 297 -11.59 -11.62 -20.66
N TYR A 298 -10.76 -11.50 -19.63
CA TYR A 298 -10.79 -10.40 -18.67
C TYR A 298 -10.70 -9.04 -19.36
N ARG A 299 -9.74 -8.85 -20.28
CA ARG A 299 -9.60 -7.59 -21.03
C ARG A 299 -10.79 -7.34 -21.96
N ALA A 300 -11.36 -8.38 -22.55
CA ALA A 300 -12.58 -8.25 -23.35
C ALA A 300 -13.78 -7.82 -22.48
N TRP A 301 -13.88 -8.35 -21.25
CA TRP A 301 -14.91 -7.96 -20.28
C TRP A 301 -14.76 -6.50 -19.84
N LEU A 302 -13.54 -6.00 -19.61
CA LEU A 302 -13.31 -4.58 -19.34
C LEU A 302 -13.64 -3.68 -20.54
N ASN A 303 -13.30 -4.08 -21.76
CA ASN A 303 -13.63 -3.33 -22.97
C ASN A 303 -15.13 -3.27 -23.27
N ALA A 304 -15.92 -4.20 -22.73
CA ALA A 304 -17.36 -4.22 -22.89
C ALA A 304 -18.09 -3.25 -21.95
N GLN A 305 -17.38 -2.67 -20.97
CA GLN A 305 -17.98 -1.74 -20.01
C GLN A 305 -18.35 -0.42 -20.69
N SER A 306 -19.45 0.18 -20.24
CA SER A 306 -19.86 1.51 -20.71
C SER A 306 -19.15 2.57 -19.88
N LEU A 307 -18.35 3.40 -20.53
CA LEU A 307 -17.63 4.51 -19.90
C LEU A 307 -18.28 5.84 -20.25
N THR A 308 -18.30 6.75 -19.29
CA THR A 308 -18.74 8.14 -19.41
C THR A 308 -17.53 9.08 -19.43
N GLY A 309 -17.73 10.33 -19.87
CA GLY A 309 -16.65 11.33 -19.82
C GLY A 309 -16.15 11.58 -18.39
N ASP A 310 -17.05 11.52 -17.42
CA ASP A 310 -16.75 11.73 -15.99
C ASP A 310 -15.81 10.63 -15.45
N ASP A 311 -15.92 9.40 -15.94
CA ASP A 311 -15.02 8.30 -15.54
C ASP A 311 -13.57 8.58 -15.92
N PHE A 312 -13.35 9.14 -17.12
CA PHE A 312 -12.01 9.54 -17.58
C PHE A 312 -11.46 10.71 -16.78
N GLU A 313 -12.27 11.75 -16.56
CA GLU A 313 -11.84 12.95 -15.83
C GLU A 313 -11.48 12.63 -14.37
N LEU A 314 -12.30 11.83 -13.69
CA LEU A 314 -12.03 11.42 -12.30
C LEU A 314 -10.73 10.62 -12.19
N PHE A 315 -10.50 9.68 -13.08
CA PHE A 315 -9.29 8.87 -13.10
C PHE A 315 -8.04 9.72 -13.35
N GLU A 316 -8.08 10.67 -14.29
CA GLU A 316 -6.94 11.56 -14.56
C GLU A 316 -6.58 12.42 -13.34
N TYR A 317 -7.57 12.96 -12.62
CA TYR A 317 -7.30 13.71 -11.38
C TYR A 317 -6.68 12.85 -10.29
N GLU A 318 -7.15 11.62 -10.14
CA GLU A 318 -6.61 10.69 -9.17
C GLU A 318 -5.19 10.27 -9.53
N LEU A 319 -4.92 9.96 -10.79
CA LEU A 319 -3.59 9.60 -11.26
C LEU A 319 -2.60 10.73 -10.98
N GLN A 320 -2.98 11.98 -11.28
CA GLN A 320 -2.19 13.17 -10.98
C GLN A 320 -1.97 13.35 -9.47
N LEU A 321 -3.01 13.14 -8.65
CA LEU A 321 -2.91 13.22 -7.20
C LEU A 321 -1.93 12.17 -6.65
N MET A 322 -2.03 10.93 -7.11
CA MET A 322 -1.18 9.83 -6.65
C MET A 322 0.28 10.01 -7.08
N ASP A 323 0.52 10.55 -8.27
CA ASP A 323 1.88 10.88 -8.71
C ASP A 323 2.46 12.11 -7.98
N LEU A 324 1.63 13.04 -7.51
CA LEU A 324 2.04 14.15 -6.64
C LEU A 324 2.40 13.70 -5.22
N MET A 325 1.79 12.62 -4.73
CA MET A 325 2.05 12.10 -3.39
C MET A 325 3.33 11.24 -3.27
N ARG A 326 3.95 10.86 -4.38
CA ARG A 326 5.20 10.09 -4.44
C ARG A 326 6.45 10.97 -4.32
#